data_AF-A0A7S2A1C3-F1
#
_entry.id   AF-A0A7S2A1C3-F1
#
_cell.length_a   1.000
_cell.length_b   1.000
_cell.length_c   1.000
_cell.angle_alpha   90.00
_cell.angle_beta   90.00
_cell.angle_gamma   90.00
#
_symmetry.space_group_name_H-M   'P 1'
#
loop_
_entity.id
_entity.type
_entity.pdbx_description
1 polymer ?
#
loop_
_entity_poly.entity_id
_entity_poly.type
_entity_poly.pdbx_seq_one_letter_code
_entity_poly.pdbx_strand_id
1 'polypeptide(L)'
;SALAKQFDDPKWAQQKDQAPSEWNPGQVREWSRKCNGNTKSLPKSVAQCLFDAKVDGAKLLSMEREELSHIGINRTGTLDLVMTAIKDLKRNHGNPASFIDHSPYCFQKILDHMRLTAMNQGPLFQMPSPPSIHDSQKENFQRTVDYYFPGELSSFIMCNPSFDSLVLSKPESAQILA
;
A
#
# COMPACT_ATOMS: atom_id res chain seq x y z
N SER A 1 18.87 12.41 -14.51
CA SER A 1 17.44 12.58 -14.85
C SER A 1 16.64 12.79 -13.58
N ALA A 2 15.62 13.65 -13.57
CA ALA A 2 14.77 13.92 -12.40
C ALA A 2 14.10 12.64 -11.85
N LEU A 3 13.86 11.63 -12.71
CA LEU A 3 13.34 10.32 -12.33
C LEU A 3 14.30 9.52 -11.43
N ALA A 4 15.60 9.55 -11.72
CA ALA A 4 16.60 8.77 -10.94
C ALA A 4 16.68 9.27 -9.49
N LYS A 5 16.58 10.59 -9.29
CA LYS A 5 16.56 11.21 -7.96
C LYS A 5 15.31 10.84 -7.14
N GLN A 6 14.23 10.39 -7.77
CA GLN A 6 13.01 9.97 -7.07
C GLN A 6 13.17 8.59 -6.42
N PHE A 7 14.04 7.73 -6.96
CA PHE A 7 14.37 6.41 -6.40
C PHE A 7 15.52 6.48 -5.39
N ASP A 8 16.39 7.49 -5.49
CA ASP A 8 17.45 7.77 -4.50
C ASP A 8 16.95 8.56 -3.29
N ASP A 9 15.66 8.85 -3.20
CA ASP A 9 15.10 9.66 -2.13
C ASP A 9 15.14 8.87 -0.80
N PRO A 10 15.82 9.38 0.26
CA PRO A 10 15.97 8.69 1.53
C PRO A 10 14.64 8.35 2.23
N LYS A 11 13.53 8.94 1.79
CA LYS A 11 12.18 8.52 2.19
C LYS A 11 11.87 7.05 1.86
N TRP A 12 12.46 6.48 0.80
CA TRP A 12 12.32 5.06 0.45
C TRP A 12 13.24 4.16 1.27
N ALA A 13 14.35 4.69 1.79
CA ALA A 13 15.30 3.95 2.62
C ALA A 13 14.87 3.85 4.10
N GLN A 14 13.82 4.56 4.51
CA GLN A 14 13.42 4.69 5.93
C GLN A 14 12.34 3.72 6.42
N GLN A 15 11.81 2.83 5.59
CA GLN A 15 10.95 1.76 6.08
C GLN A 15 11.50 0.39 5.68
N LYS A 16 12.57 -0.02 6.36
CA LYS A 16 12.56 -1.40 6.84
C LYS A 16 11.51 -1.45 7.94
N ASP A 17 10.23 -1.43 7.55
CA ASP A 17 9.14 -1.76 8.45
C ASP A 17 9.37 -3.21 8.84
N GLN A 18 10.04 -3.38 9.97
CA GLN A 18 10.28 -4.69 10.53
C GLN A 18 8.91 -5.34 10.71
N ALA A 19 8.75 -6.56 10.19
CA ALA A 19 7.46 -7.24 10.23
C ALA A 19 6.96 -7.29 11.69
N PRO A 20 5.65 -7.10 11.95
CA PRO A 20 5.16 -7.12 13.32
C PRO A 20 5.42 -8.43 14.04
N SER A 21 5.69 -9.53 13.34
CA SER A 21 6.15 -10.79 13.94
C SER A 21 7.51 -10.68 14.64
N GLU A 22 8.36 -9.74 14.25
CA GLU A 22 9.72 -9.57 14.78
C GLU A 22 9.82 -8.44 15.83
N TRP A 23 8.70 -7.82 16.18
CA TRP A 23 8.71 -6.72 17.13
C TRP A 23 9.07 -7.18 18.53
N ASN A 24 9.93 -6.41 19.20
CA ASN A 24 10.18 -6.55 20.62
C ASN A 24 9.06 -5.87 21.45
N PRO A 25 8.97 -6.16 22.77
CA PRO A 25 7.92 -5.58 23.62
C PRO A 25 7.93 -4.04 23.67
N GLY A 26 9.09 -3.41 23.47
CA GLY A 26 9.19 -1.95 23.37
C GLY A 26 8.55 -1.40 22.10
N GLN A 27 8.74 -2.08 20.96
CA GLN A 27 8.10 -1.77 19.68
C GLN A 27 6.57 -1.99 19.76
N VAL A 28 6.10 -3.05 20.42
CA VAL A 28 4.67 -3.28 20.68
C VAL A 28 4.05 -2.17 21.55
N ARG A 29 4.77 -1.73 22.59
CA ARG A 29 4.35 -0.60 23.44
C ARG A 29 4.27 0.70 22.65
N GLU A 30 5.22 0.95 21.76
CA GLU A 30 5.24 2.15 20.94
C GLU A 30 4.14 2.12 19.88
N TRP A 31 3.90 0.97 19.24
CA TRP A 31 2.77 0.75 18.35
C TRP A 31 1.44 1.01 19.05
N SER A 32 1.22 0.45 20.24
CA SER A 32 -0.05 0.65 20.97
C SER A 32 -0.29 2.10 21.36
N ARG A 33 0.76 2.86 21.67
CA ARG A 33 0.66 4.31 21.92
C ARG A 33 0.33 5.10 20.66
N LYS A 34 0.98 4.74 19.54
CA LYS A 34 0.87 5.45 18.27
C LYS A 34 -0.36 5.06 17.45
N CYS A 35 -0.96 3.88 17.71
CA CYS A 35 -1.90 3.14 16.87
C CYS A 35 -2.23 3.81 15.54
N ASN A 36 -1.55 3.34 14.49
CA ASN A 36 -1.72 3.85 13.13
C ASN A 36 -2.67 2.92 12.36
N GLY A 37 -3.83 3.48 11.97
CA GLY A 37 -5.01 2.84 11.39
C GLY A 37 -6.25 3.71 11.65
N ASN A 38 -7.44 3.32 11.18
CA ASN A 38 -8.70 4.09 11.35
C ASN A 38 -9.18 4.21 12.83
N THR A 39 -8.40 3.73 13.80
CA THR A 39 -8.76 3.61 15.21
C THR A 39 -7.89 4.53 16.06
N LYS A 40 -8.51 5.33 16.93
CA LYS A 40 -7.81 6.22 17.88
C LYS A 40 -6.84 5.43 18.78
N SER A 41 -5.73 6.09 19.15
CA SER A 41 -4.70 5.63 20.11
C SER A 41 -5.28 4.78 21.24
N LEU A 42 -4.66 3.62 21.50
CA LEU A 42 -5.07 2.76 22.60
C LEU A 42 -4.85 3.47 23.94
N PRO A 43 -5.68 3.18 24.96
CA PRO A 43 -5.44 3.70 26.30
C PRO A 43 -4.02 3.38 26.78
N LYS A 44 -3.34 4.35 27.41
CA LYS A 44 -1.97 4.18 27.91
C LYS A 44 -1.82 2.98 28.86
N SER A 45 -2.90 2.63 29.58
CA SER A 45 -2.94 1.45 30.43
C SER A 45 -2.76 0.14 29.65
N VAL A 46 -3.31 0.04 28.44
CA VAL A 46 -3.16 -1.14 27.56
C VAL A 46 -1.71 -1.29 27.13
N ALA A 47 -1.08 -0.20 26.69
CA ALA A 47 0.33 -0.21 26.30
C ALA A 47 1.24 -0.66 27.46
N GLN A 48 0.89 -0.30 28.70
CA GLN A 48 1.61 -0.73 29.89
C GLN A 48 1.37 -2.21 30.19
N CYS A 49 0.13 -2.70 30.16
CA CYS A 49 -0.20 -4.12 30.34
C CYS A 49 0.54 -5.03 29.35
N LEU A 50 0.58 -4.66 28.06
CA LEU A 50 1.31 -5.41 27.04
C LEU A 50 2.82 -5.45 27.30
N PHE A 51 3.38 -4.31 27.75
CA PHE A 51 4.80 -4.22 28.07
C PHE A 51 5.17 -5.02 29.32
N ASP A 52 4.37 -4.93 30.38
CA ASP A 52 4.60 -5.64 31.64
C ASP A 52 4.47 -7.16 31.46
N ALA A 53 3.53 -7.59 30.61
CA ALA A 53 3.38 -8.97 30.19
C ALA A 53 4.45 -9.44 29.18
N LYS A 54 5.40 -8.56 28.81
CA LYS A 54 6.48 -8.82 27.84
C LYS A 54 5.96 -9.38 26.50
N VAL A 55 4.82 -8.88 26.05
CA VAL A 55 4.20 -9.31 24.78
C VAL A 55 5.08 -8.83 23.63
N ASP A 56 5.65 -9.79 22.91
CA ASP A 56 6.34 -9.54 21.64
C ASP A 56 5.36 -9.50 20.47
N GLY A 57 5.88 -9.19 19.29
CA GLY A 57 5.11 -9.03 18.08
C GLY A 57 4.39 -10.29 17.59
N ALA A 58 5.05 -11.44 17.65
CA ALA A 58 4.44 -12.72 17.32
C ALA A 58 3.32 -13.10 18.30
N LYS A 59 3.53 -12.84 19.59
CA LYS A 59 2.53 -13.07 20.62
C LYS A 59 1.35 -12.13 20.44
N LEU A 60 1.57 -10.84 20.19
CA LEU A 60 0.53 -9.85 19.89
C LEU A 60 -0.37 -10.31 18.74
N LEU A 61 0.23 -10.82 17.66
CA LEU A 61 -0.50 -11.33 16.50
C LEU A 61 -1.23 -12.65 16.78
N SER A 62 -0.88 -13.42 17.82
CA SER A 62 -1.61 -14.63 18.18
C SER A 62 -2.60 -14.42 19.32
N MET A 63 -2.67 -13.21 19.91
CA MET A 63 -3.52 -12.96 21.07
C MET A 63 -5.01 -13.10 20.75
N GLU A 64 -5.67 -13.82 21.65
CA GLU A 64 -7.13 -13.93 21.72
C GLU A 64 -7.68 -13.08 22.87
N ARG A 65 -9.00 -12.94 22.91
CA ARG A 65 -9.69 -12.06 23.86
C ARG A 65 -9.43 -12.51 25.30
N GLU A 66 -9.38 -13.81 25.53
CA GLU A 66 -9.11 -14.46 26.80
C GLU A 66 -7.72 -14.09 27.31
N GLU A 67 -6.72 -14.11 26.43
CA GLU A 67 -5.34 -13.77 26.77
C GLU A 67 -5.19 -12.28 27.14
N LEU A 68 -5.91 -11.40 26.44
CA LEU A 68 -5.96 -9.98 26.77
C LEU A 68 -6.60 -9.73 28.15
N SER A 69 -7.62 -10.52 28.52
CA SER A 69 -8.22 -10.45 29.85
C SER A 69 -7.24 -10.90 30.94
N HIS A 70 -6.49 -11.98 30.69
CA HIS A 70 -5.48 -12.48 31.65
C HIS A 70 -4.35 -11.48 31.93
N ILE A 71 -4.00 -10.59 30.99
CA ILE A 71 -3.00 -9.53 31.20
C ILE A 71 -3.59 -8.25 31.82
N GLY A 72 -4.85 -8.28 32.27
CA GLY A 72 -5.50 -7.19 33.00
C GLY A 72 -6.35 -6.24 32.16
N ILE A 73 -6.58 -6.54 30.88
CA ILE A 73 -7.49 -5.75 30.03
C ILE A 73 -8.90 -6.35 30.13
N ASN A 74 -9.64 -5.99 31.17
CA ASN A 74 -10.94 -6.61 31.47
C ASN A 74 -12.16 -5.85 30.93
N ARG A 75 -11.97 -4.57 30.56
CA ARG A 75 -13.07 -3.75 30.07
C ARG A 75 -13.45 -4.17 28.65
N THR A 76 -14.68 -4.64 28.46
CA THR A 76 -15.17 -5.18 27.17
C THR A 76 -14.94 -4.23 26.00
N GLY A 77 -15.27 -2.94 26.15
CA GLY A 77 -15.04 -1.96 25.08
C GLY A 77 -13.57 -1.72 24.76
N THR A 78 -12.66 -1.90 25.73
CA THR A 78 -11.22 -1.81 25.50
C THR A 78 -10.70 -3.07 24.81
N LEU A 79 -11.19 -4.25 25.21
CA LEU A 79 -10.88 -5.52 24.55
C LEU A 79 -11.26 -5.47 23.06
N ASP A 80 -12.46 -4.98 22.74
CA ASP A 80 -12.92 -4.87 21.36
C ASP A 80 -12.05 -3.91 20.54
N LEU A 81 -11.64 -2.80 21.13
CA LEU A 81 -10.78 -1.82 20.48
C LEU A 81 -9.38 -2.37 20.22
N VAL A 82 -8.80 -3.12 21.18
CA VAL A 82 -7.51 -3.82 21.01
C VAL A 82 -7.62 -4.90 19.94
N MET A 83 -8.66 -5.74 19.99
CA MET A 83 -8.87 -6.80 19.00
C MET A 83 -9.06 -6.24 17.59
N THR A 84 -9.74 -5.11 17.45
CA THR A 84 -9.88 -4.40 16.17
C THR A 84 -8.52 -3.89 15.69
N ALA A 85 -7.74 -3.25 16.56
CA ALA A 85 -6.40 -2.78 16.22
C ALA A 85 -5.44 -3.92 15.81
N ILE A 86 -5.49 -5.07 16.49
CA ILE A 86 -4.69 -6.25 16.13
C ILE A 86 -5.14 -6.84 14.78
N LYS A 87 -6.45 -6.86 14.50
CA LYS A 87 -6.97 -7.29 13.18
C LYS A 87 -6.54 -6.35 12.06
N ASP A 88 -6.58 -5.04 12.30
CA ASP A 88 -6.08 -4.05 11.34
C ASP A 88 -4.57 -4.20 11.13
N LEU A 89 -3.80 -4.43 12.20
CA LEU A 89 -2.38 -4.73 12.11
C LEU A 89 -2.11 -5.99 11.27
N LYS A 90 -2.87 -7.08 11.50
CA LYS A 90 -2.82 -8.31 10.69
C LYS A 90 -3.21 -8.05 9.24
N ARG A 91 -4.18 -7.19 8.95
CA ARG A 91 -4.59 -6.87 7.58
C ARG A 91 -3.51 -6.07 6.86
N ASN A 92 -2.91 -5.10 7.55
CA ASN A 92 -1.91 -4.21 6.98
C ASN A 92 -0.57 -4.92 6.75
N HIS A 93 -0.22 -5.90 7.58
CA HIS A 93 1.04 -6.66 7.45
C HIS A 93 0.88 -8.10 6.94
N GLY A 94 -0.32 -8.66 7.00
CA GLY A 94 -0.69 -9.98 6.47
C GLY A 94 -1.22 -9.92 5.05
N ASN A 95 -1.22 -8.74 4.41
CA ASN A 95 -1.25 -8.68 2.96
C ASN A 95 0.20 -8.89 2.48
N PRO A 96 0.53 -10.00 1.79
CA PRO A 96 1.80 -10.14 1.08
C PRO A 96 1.93 -9.17 -0.12
N ALA A 97 1.22 -8.03 -0.08
CA ALA A 97 1.19 -7.01 -1.11
C ALA A 97 2.34 -5.98 -1.00
N SER A 98 3.26 -6.12 -0.04
CA SER A 98 4.45 -5.25 0.05
C SER A 98 5.77 -5.99 -0.17
N PHE A 99 5.74 -7.23 -0.65
CA PHE A 99 6.84 -7.76 -1.46
C PHE A 99 6.36 -7.73 -2.91
N ILE A 100 6.22 -6.52 -3.45
CA ILE A 100 6.22 -6.41 -4.91
C ILE A 100 7.61 -6.80 -5.28
N ASP A 101 7.73 -8.05 -5.73
CA ASP A 101 8.93 -8.50 -6.39
C ASP A 101 9.14 -7.51 -7.53
N HIS A 102 10.16 -6.65 -7.38
CA HIS A 102 10.49 -5.61 -8.36
C HIS A 102 11.07 -6.30 -9.58
N SER A 103 10.21 -7.02 -10.31
CA SER A 103 10.54 -7.72 -11.53
C SER A 103 10.98 -6.66 -12.53
N PRO A 104 12.28 -6.56 -12.85
CA PRO A 104 12.77 -5.52 -13.77
C PRO A 104 12.07 -5.66 -15.14
N TYR A 105 11.68 -6.89 -15.47
CA TYR A 105 10.86 -7.22 -16.63
C TYR A 105 9.49 -6.52 -16.61
N CYS A 106 8.74 -6.58 -15.51
CA CYS A 106 7.42 -5.94 -15.43
C CYS A 106 7.53 -4.42 -15.56
N PHE A 107 8.50 -3.81 -14.87
CA PHE A 107 8.78 -2.38 -15.00
C PHE A 107 9.18 -1.97 -16.41
N GLN A 108 10.04 -2.75 -17.06
CA GLN A 108 10.44 -2.48 -18.43
C GLN A 108 9.23 -2.48 -19.37
N LYS A 109 8.32 -3.46 -19.22
CA LYS A 109 7.10 -3.54 -20.02
C LYS A 109 6.18 -2.34 -19.82
N ILE A 110 6.02 -1.88 -18.59
CA ILE A 110 5.25 -0.67 -18.26
C ILE A 110 5.89 0.57 -18.92
N LEU A 111 7.20 0.74 -18.77
CA LEU A 111 7.93 1.88 -19.34
C LEU A 111 7.89 1.88 -20.87
N ASP A 112 8.04 0.72 -21.50
CA ASP A 112 8.00 0.61 -22.96
C ASP A 112 6.62 0.98 -23.51
N HIS A 113 5.54 0.57 -22.84
CA HIS A 113 4.18 0.97 -23.21
C HIS A 113 3.95 2.49 -23.07
N MET A 114 4.43 3.10 -21.98
CA MET A 114 4.37 4.55 -21.81
C MET A 114 5.19 5.30 -22.87
N ARG A 115 6.38 4.80 -23.22
CA ARG A 115 7.22 5.39 -24.29
C ARG A 115 6.53 5.32 -25.65
N LEU A 116 5.96 4.16 -26.00
CA LEU A 116 5.22 3.98 -27.25
C LEU A 116 3.99 4.91 -27.30
N THR A 117 3.30 5.07 -26.17
CA THR A 117 2.17 6.00 -26.06
C THR A 117 2.61 7.45 -26.27
N ALA A 118 3.70 7.87 -25.65
CA ALA A 118 4.24 9.23 -25.79
C ALA A 118 4.72 9.53 -27.22
N MET A 119 5.30 8.55 -27.91
CA MET A 119 5.74 8.69 -29.31
C MET A 119 4.58 8.75 -30.30
N ASN A 120 3.43 8.18 -29.96
CA ASN A 120 2.26 8.11 -30.84
C ASN A 120 1.34 9.35 -30.76
N GLN A 121 1.76 10.48 -30.16
CA GLN A 121 0.96 11.71 -29.99
C GLN A 121 0.71 12.52 -31.29
N GLY A 122 0.55 11.87 -32.44
CA GLY A 122 0.24 12.49 -33.72
C GLY A 122 -1.26 12.53 -34.05
N PRO A 123 -1.66 13.24 -35.14
CA PRO A 123 -3.05 13.34 -35.59
C PRO A 123 -3.66 12.00 -36.09
N LEU A 124 -2.85 10.95 -36.23
CA LEU A 124 -3.27 9.57 -36.54
C LEU A 124 -3.09 8.64 -35.34
N PHE A 125 -3.35 9.16 -34.13
CA PHE A 125 -3.15 8.45 -32.86
C PHE A 125 -3.80 7.07 -32.90
N GLN A 126 -2.98 6.02 -32.95
CA GLN A 126 -3.39 4.67 -32.63
C GLN A 126 -2.77 4.30 -31.30
N MET A 127 -3.62 3.98 -30.33
CA MET A 127 -3.15 3.55 -29.02
C MET A 127 -2.34 2.25 -29.18
N PRO A 128 -1.10 2.20 -28.67
CA PRO A 128 -0.30 1.00 -28.77
C PRO A 128 -1.00 -0.16 -28.05
N SER A 129 -0.88 -1.36 -28.60
CA SER A 129 -1.47 -2.54 -27.98
C SER A 129 -0.95 -2.72 -26.53
N PRO A 130 -1.76 -3.34 -25.65
CA PRO A 130 -1.34 -3.62 -24.28
C PRO A 130 -0.01 -4.37 -24.21
N PRO A 131 0.75 -4.22 -23.12
CA PRO A 131 2.01 -4.92 -22.95
C PRO A 131 1.86 -6.44 -23.08
N SER A 132 2.65 -7.07 -23.94
CA SER A 132 2.72 -8.53 -24.01
C SER A 132 3.55 -9.07 -22.85
N ILE A 133 2.88 -9.66 -21.87
CA ILE A 133 3.45 -10.24 -20.63
C ILE A 133 3.38 -11.77 -20.70
N HIS A 134 4.46 -12.44 -20.28
CA HIS A 134 4.45 -13.91 -20.11
C HIS A 134 3.41 -14.34 -19.08
N ASP A 135 2.75 -15.49 -19.30
CA ASP A 135 1.72 -16.00 -18.39
C ASP A 135 2.21 -16.16 -16.95
N SER A 136 3.46 -16.59 -16.78
CA SER A 136 4.10 -16.73 -15.46
C SER A 136 4.36 -15.41 -14.72
N GLN A 137 4.22 -14.26 -15.40
CA GLN A 137 4.48 -12.93 -14.84
C GLN A 137 3.22 -12.06 -14.83
N LYS A 138 2.06 -12.55 -15.30
CA LYS A 138 0.82 -11.75 -15.37
C LYS A 138 0.36 -11.26 -14.00
N GLU A 139 0.41 -12.12 -13.00
CA GLU A 139 0.00 -11.77 -11.64
C GLU A 139 0.94 -10.74 -11.00
N ASN A 140 2.25 -10.92 -11.20
CA ASN A 140 3.27 -9.96 -10.74
C ASN A 140 3.14 -8.61 -11.46
N PHE A 141 2.84 -8.63 -12.75
CA PHE A 141 2.62 -7.43 -13.54
C PHE A 141 1.40 -6.65 -13.03
N GLN A 142 0.26 -7.31 -12.83
CA GLN A 142 -0.95 -6.69 -12.27
C GLN A 142 -0.67 -6.03 -10.92
N ARG A 143 -0.04 -6.77 -9.99
CA ARG A 143 0.31 -6.24 -8.66
C ARG A 143 1.24 -5.02 -8.74
N THR A 144 2.21 -5.06 -9.66
CA THR A 144 3.13 -3.94 -9.89
C THR A 144 2.37 -2.72 -10.43
N VAL A 145 1.50 -2.91 -11.41
CA VAL A 145 0.70 -1.82 -12.00
C VAL A 145 -0.22 -1.19 -10.96
N ASP A 146 -0.97 -2.01 -10.21
CA ASP A 146 -1.92 -1.50 -9.21
C ASP A 146 -1.25 -0.72 -8.08
N TYR A 147 -0.03 -1.11 -7.71
CA TYR A 147 0.70 -0.43 -6.65
C TYR A 147 1.33 0.88 -7.08
N TYR A 148 2.00 0.90 -8.24
CA TYR A 148 2.69 2.10 -8.71
C TYR A 148 1.78 3.08 -9.44
N PHE A 149 0.69 2.60 -10.02
CA PHE A 149 -0.24 3.36 -10.85
C PHE A 149 -1.70 3.07 -10.44
N PRO A 150 -2.10 3.37 -9.19
CA PRO A 150 -3.46 3.08 -8.74
C PRO A 150 -4.52 3.89 -9.51
N GLY A 151 -5.70 3.31 -9.70
CA GLY A 151 -6.88 4.00 -10.26
C GLY A 151 -6.99 3.93 -11.79
N GLU A 152 -7.31 5.04 -12.44
CA GLU A 152 -7.52 5.08 -13.90
C GLU A 152 -6.25 4.74 -14.69
N LEU A 153 -5.07 4.97 -14.10
CA LEU A 153 -3.78 4.64 -14.70
C LEU A 153 -3.51 3.13 -14.74
N SER A 154 -4.01 2.35 -13.77
CA SER A 154 -3.91 0.88 -13.85
C SER A 154 -4.76 0.39 -15.00
N SER A 155 -5.98 0.90 -15.12
CA SER A 155 -6.89 0.57 -16.22
C SER A 155 -6.29 0.94 -17.59
N PHE A 156 -5.58 2.07 -17.68
CA PHE A 156 -4.90 2.50 -18.90
C PHE A 156 -3.74 1.57 -19.32
N ILE A 157 -2.98 1.03 -18.36
CA ILE A 157 -1.85 0.13 -18.65
C ILE A 157 -2.32 -1.31 -18.88
N MET A 158 -3.36 -1.74 -18.17
CA MET A 158 -3.90 -3.10 -18.17
C MET A 158 -4.90 -3.37 -19.31
N CYS A 159 -5.68 -2.36 -19.71
CA CYS A 159 -6.72 -2.46 -20.72
C CYS A 159 -6.44 -1.55 -21.90
N ASN A 160 -7.04 -1.88 -23.04
CA ASN A 160 -7.18 -0.97 -24.18
C ASN A 160 -8.47 -0.18 -23.95
N PRO A 161 -8.45 1.03 -23.36
CA PRO A 161 -9.66 1.81 -23.21
C PRO A 161 -10.15 2.20 -24.60
N SER A 162 -11.40 1.85 -24.92
CA SER A 162 -12.13 2.62 -25.92
C SER A 162 -12.09 4.08 -25.46
N PHE A 163 -11.58 4.94 -26.32
CA PHE A 163 -11.16 6.32 -26.02
C PHE A 163 -12.29 7.24 -25.53
N ASP A 164 -13.53 6.75 -25.49
CA ASP A 164 -14.73 7.52 -25.16
C ASP A 164 -14.81 7.96 -23.69
N SER A 165 -14.06 7.36 -22.76
CA SER A 165 -14.19 7.70 -21.32
C SER A 165 -13.15 8.70 -20.79
N LEU A 166 -12.08 9.02 -21.54
CA LEU A 166 -11.01 9.92 -21.07
C LEU A 166 -11.02 11.33 -21.68
N VAL A 167 -11.98 11.64 -22.58
CA VAL A 167 -12.10 12.95 -23.25
C VAL A 167 -13.28 13.79 -22.71
N LEU A 168 -13.75 13.53 -21.49
CA LEU A 168 -14.74 14.40 -20.82
C LEU A 168 -14.13 15.15 -19.63
N SER A 169 -12.98 15.77 -19.85
CA SER A 169 -12.61 16.99 -19.12
C SER A 169 -11.73 17.89 -19.99
N LYS A 170 -12.26 18.34 -21.14
CA LYS A 170 -11.78 19.61 -21.71
C LYS A 170 -12.36 20.75 -20.88
N PRO A 171 -11.55 21.62 -20.25
CA PRO A 171 -12.02 22.96 -19.95
C PRO A 171 -12.17 23.69 -21.28
N GLU A 172 -13.38 24.16 -21.52
CA GLU A 172 -13.75 24.99 -22.65
C GLU A 172 -12.90 26.27 -22.63
N SER A 173 -12.00 26.40 -23.61
CA SER A 173 -11.29 27.64 -23.88
C SER A 173 -12.27 28.70 -24.37
N ALA A 174 -12.33 29.84 -23.69
CA ALA A 174 -12.28 31.20 -24.27
C ALA A 174 -13.19 32.18 -23.50
N GLN A 175 -12.56 33.20 -22.92
CA GLN A 175 -12.81 34.59 -23.31
C GLN A 175 -11.69 35.48 -22.75
N ILE A 176 -10.69 35.73 -23.59
CA ILE A 176 -9.99 37.01 -23.60
C ILE A 176 -10.74 37.85 -24.63
N LEU A 177 -11.34 38.96 -24.21
CA LEU A 177 -11.76 40.04 -25.08
C LEU A 177 -11.39 41.35 -24.40
N ALA A 178 -10.42 42.03 -25.05
CA ALA A 178 -10.12 43.45 -25.10
C ALA A 178 -10.29 44.30 -23.83
#